data_AF-A0A357G242-F1
#
_entry.id   AF-A0A357G242-F1
#
_cell.length_a   1.000
_cell.length_b   1.000
_cell.length_c   1.000
_cell.angle_alpha   90.00
_cell.angle_beta   90.00
_cell.angle_gamma   90.00
#
_symmetry.space_group_name_H-M   'P 1'
#
loop_
_entity.id
_entity.type
_entity.pdbx_description
1 polymer ?
#
loop_
_entity_poly.entity_id
_entity_poly.type
_entity_poly.pdbx_seq_one_letter_code
_entity_poly.pdbx_strand_id
1 'polypeptide(L)'
;MALERAALEHAAKMVGRQIQDEIKDLTLHFVVHDHDGRTKTLASQYQNIMEHPAGQDALKHLQNFQRDRKTRFAGVAIGVHKSLIFFKSKPQFLGLYFVNTSDFETIEQARAHLYHLAWHAFDLLEDFKTRGRSHTLSGNIITPKYSASSLQKNNLAADVFSAIMLELQGNHGMIHELAKFRANATLSAVPSHMPENYPYIIAVETTQQVLDDLKKNFNPKLKISSQAIRGVIEVVETYKDQPIKQWWYFCIRAQEMAWMGSTKEDILTAALYGSEDPYTRSIAYLIAETLDIKPKTLSVSTCYNPFSDQEVNERLHSKTREESFYAALSQPDATKRYPALIREAHRQNRKLAEGNPIGWCARAVLNAAEIIKHGDPANPETARAAADAFHSAKDDMPWKVIETANRTLMKRRRAGYKITTASLKKMGVKSKALRVLSGCFATAENLHKIVGPEPESRKNKKNGAAGNGAFYPYMPPDSGNTKLHDYLISQTQDTEDA
;
A
#
# COMPACT_ATOMS: atom_id res chain seq x y z
N MET A 1 -19.09 -2.79 5.10
CA MET A 1 -19.78 -3.05 6.38
C MET A 1 -18.78 -3.73 7.30
N ALA A 2 -18.71 -3.39 8.58
CA ALA A 2 -17.77 -4.06 9.50
C ALA A 2 -18.34 -5.43 9.91
N LEU A 3 -17.48 -6.44 9.99
CA LEU A 3 -17.85 -7.76 10.49
C LEU A 3 -18.26 -7.68 11.97
N GLU A 4 -19.26 -8.46 12.38
CA GLU A 4 -19.67 -8.50 13.78
C GLU A 4 -18.51 -9.00 14.66
N ARG A 5 -18.18 -8.21 15.70
CA ARG A 5 -17.07 -8.49 16.61
C ARG A 5 -17.16 -9.88 17.25
N ALA A 6 -18.36 -10.31 17.66
CA ALA A 6 -18.55 -11.61 18.31
C ALA A 6 -18.20 -12.79 17.38
N ALA A 7 -18.57 -12.70 16.10
CA ALA A 7 -18.23 -13.70 15.09
C ALA A 7 -16.71 -13.80 14.90
N LEU A 8 -16.03 -12.65 14.84
CA LEU A 8 -14.57 -12.59 14.71
C LEU A 8 -13.83 -13.13 15.94
N GLU A 9 -14.30 -12.79 17.15
CA GLU A 9 -13.77 -13.36 18.40
C GLU A 9 -13.94 -14.88 18.46
N HIS A 10 -15.08 -15.40 17.99
CA HIS A 10 -15.31 -16.84 17.91
C HIS A 10 -14.33 -17.51 16.92
N ALA A 11 -14.19 -16.97 15.71
CA ALA A 11 -13.23 -17.48 14.72
C ALA A 11 -11.79 -17.46 15.25
N ALA A 12 -11.38 -16.37 15.90
CA ALA A 12 -10.05 -16.24 16.49
C ALA A 12 -9.80 -17.31 17.58
N LYS A 13 -10.79 -17.59 18.44
CA LYS A 13 -10.71 -18.67 19.43
C LYS A 13 -10.59 -20.05 18.78
N MET A 14 -11.35 -20.31 17.71
CA MET A 14 -11.26 -21.58 16.99
C MET A 14 -9.87 -21.79 16.36
N VAL A 15 -9.34 -20.79 15.66
CA VAL A 15 -8.00 -20.83 15.08
C VAL A 15 -6.94 -21.04 16.18
N GLY A 16 -7.04 -20.29 17.28
CA GLY A 16 -6.12 -20.42 18.41
C GLY A 16 -6.09 -21.83 19.00
N ARG A 17 -7.26 -22.45 19.22
CA ARG A 17 -7.36 -23.83 19.73
C ARG A 17 -6.74 -24.84 18.76
N GLN A 18 -7.05 -24.75 17.48
CA GLN A 18 -6.53 -25.69 16.48
C GLN A 18 -5.01 -25.64 16.37
N ILE A 19 -4.42 -24.44 16.41
CA ILE A 19 -2.96 -24.29 16.38
C ILE A 19 -2.33 -24.78 17.68
N GLN A 20 -2.93 -24.49 18.83
CA GLN A 20 -2.45 -24.97 20.13
C GLN A 20 -2.52 -26.50 20.25
N ASP A 21 -3.54 -27.13 19.66
CA ASP A 21 -3.66 -28.58 19.61
C ASP A 21 -2.47 -29.21 18.86
N GLU A 22 -1.95 -28.54 17.84
CA GLU A 22 -0.73 -28.93 17.10
C GLU A 22 0.54 -28.63 17.90
N ILE A 23 0.72 -27.36 18.26
CA ILE A 23 1.93 -26.81 18.87
C ILE A 23 1.61 -26.54 20.33
N LYS A 24 1.72 -27.59 21.15
CA LYS A 24 1.25 -27.59 22.55
C LYS A 24 1.86 -26.49 23.43
N ASP A 25 3.05 -26.01 23.07
CA ASP A 25 3.77 -24.95 23.77
C ASP A 25 3.44 -23.55 23.25
N LEU A 26 2.64 -23.40 22.19
CA LEU A 26 2.24 -22.12 21.61
C LEU A 26 0.75 -21.84 21.83
N THR A 27 0.45 -20.79 22.58
CA THR A 27 -0.89 -20.22 22.70
C THR A 27 -1.02 -19.00 21.80
N LEU A 28 -2.10 -18.87 21.03
CA LEU A 28 -2.37 -17.68 20.22
C LEU A 28 -3.40 -16.79 20.93
N HIS A 29 -3.08 -15.51 21.11
CA HIS A 29 -3.97 -14.54 21.74
C HIS A 29 -4.31 -13.38 20.80
N PHE A 30 -5.57 -13.33 20.39
CA PHE A 30 -6.09 -12.32 19.49
C PHE A 30 -6.89 -11.25 20.25
N VAL A 31 -6.36 -10.02 20.24
CA VAL A 31 -7.06 -8.84 20.75
C VAL A 31 -7.95 -8.28 19.64
N VAL A 32 -9.19 -8.77 19.57
CA VAL A 32 -10.19 -8.36 18.57
C VAL A 32 -10.86 -7.05 18.99
N HIS A 33 -10.78 -6.03 18.15
CA HIS A 33 -11.26 -4.69 18.48
C HIS A 33 -11.95 -4.00 17.30
N ASP A 34 -12.83 -3.06 17.62
CA ASP A 34 -13.37 -2.11 16.65
C ASP A 34 -12.38 -0.95 16.42
N HIS A 35 -12.63 -0.10 15.42
CA HIS A 35 -11.70 0.91 14.93
C HIS A 35 -10.98 1.73 16.01
N ASP A 36 -11.70 2.16 17.06
CA ASP A 36 -11.16 2.93 18.20
C ASP A 36 -11.24 2.16 19.54
N GLY A 37 -11.61 0.88 19.48
CA GLY A 37 -11.87 0.05 20.67
C GLY A 37 -10.64 -0.63 21.28
N ARG A 38 -9.45 -0.49 20.67
CA ARG A 38 -8.26 -1.29 21.02
C ARG A 38 -7.87 -1.22 22.49
N THR A 39 -7.71 -0.03 23.05
CA THR A 39 -7.29 0.16 24.45
C THR A 39 -8.32 -0.44 25.42
N LYS A 40 -9.61 -0.24 25.14
CA LYS A 40 -10.72 -0.79 25.94
C LYS A 40 -10.73 -2.33 25.88
N THR A 41 -10.59 -2.91 24.68
CA THR A 41 -10.51 -4.36 24.52
C THR A 41 -9.30 -4.93 25.27
N LEU A 42 -8.13 -4.32 25.11
CA LEU A 42 -6.91 -4.79 25.80
C LEU A 42 -7.08 -4.77 27.33
N ALA A 43 -7.71 -3.71 27.87
CA ALA A 43 -8.03 -3.64 29.31
C ALA A 43 -9.00 -4.76 29.73
N SER A 44 -10.02 -5.06 28.91
CA SER A 44 -10.99 -6.13 29.19
C SER A 44 -10.39 -7.54 29.14
N GLN A 45 -9.29 -7.74 28.40
CA GLN A 45 -8.59 -9.02 28.28
C GLN A 45 -7.41 -9.15 29.24
N TYR A 46 -7.16 -8.16 30.11
CA TYR A 46 -6.01 -8.12 31.00
C TYR A 46 -5.83 -9.40 31.82
N GLN A 47 -6.89 -9.85 32.51
CA GLN A 47 -6.83 -11.05 33.35
C GLN A 47 -6.51 -12.31 32.53
N ASN A 48 -7.20 -12.48 31.40
CA ASN A 48 -6.98 -13.63 30.50
C ASN A 48 -5.53 -13.68 29.99
N ILE A 49 -4.89 -12.54 29.74
CA ILE A 49 -3.49 -12.50 29.31
C ILE A 49 -2.56 -12.83 30.50
N MET A 50 -2.85 -12.29 31.68
CA MET A 50 -2.07 -12.51 32.92
C MET A 50 -2.07 -13.97 33.39
N GLU A 51 -3.10 -14.75 33.06
CA GLU A 51 -3.15 -16.19 33.35
C GLU A 51 -2.05 -16.99 32.64
N HIS A 52 -1.55 -16.49 31.50
CA HIS A 52 -0.45 -17.14 30.79
C HIS A 52 0.90 -16.87 31.49
N PRO A 53 1.84 -17.84 31.55
CA PRO A 53 3.17 -17.62 32.16
C PRO A 53 3.99 -16.47 31.57
N ALA A 54 3.64 -16.00 30.38
CA ALA A 54 4.26 -14.87 29.68
C ALA A 54 3.44 -13.55 29.76
N GLY A 55 2.35 -13.55 30.55
CA GLY A 55 1.31 -12.53 30.50
C GLY A 55 1.78 -11.12 30.84
N GLN A 56 2.66 -10.99 31.85
CA GLN A 56 3.17 -9.69 32.28
C GLN A 56 3.99 -9.00 31.18
N ASP A 57 4.94 -9.72 30.57
CA ASP A 57 5.77 -9.20 29.47
C ASP A 57 4.92 -8.94 28.22
N ALA A 58 3.98 -9.84 27.92
CA ALA A 58 3.04 -9.69 26.81
C ALA A 58 2.21 -8.40 26.91
N LEU A 59 1.63 -8.12 28.09
CA LEU A 59 0.83 -6.91 28.30
C LEU A 59 1.67 -5.64 28.16
N LYS A 60 2.87 -5.62 28.75
CA LYS A 60 3.81 -4.50 28.60
C LYS A 60 4.14 -4.24 27.14
N HIS A 61 4.33 -5.29 26.35
CA HIS A 61 4.59 -5.18 24.91
C HIS A 61 3.38 -4.66 24.14
N LEU A 62 2.19 -5.24 24.37
CA LEU A 62 0.94 -4.83 23.71
C LEU A 62 0.58 -3.36 23.97
N GLN A 63 0.92 -2.82 25.14
CA GLN A 63 0.70 -1.41 25.47
C GLN A 63 1.46 -0.44 24.54
N ASN A 64 2.58 -0.87 23.93
CA ASN A 64 3.33 -0.05 22.97
C ASN A 64 2.57 0.18 21.64
N PHE A 65 1.50 -0.58 21.38
CA PHE A 65 0.74 -0.55 20.13
C PHE A 65 -0.66 0.06 20.25
N GLN A 66 -0.98 0.73 21.37
CA GLN A 66 -2.31 1.30 21.63
C GLN A 66 -2.79 2.30 20.57
N ARG A 67 -1.87 3.01 19.91
CA ARG A 67 -2.20 4.03 18.89
C ARG A 67 -2.33 3.47 17.48
N ASP A 68 -1.85 2.25 17.25
CA ASP A 68 -2.02 1.59 15.97
C ASP A 68 -3.47 1.09 15.87
N ARG A 69 -4.03 1.06 14.66
CA ARG A 69 -5.42 0.65 14.41
C ARG A 69 -5.50 -0.58 13.50
N LYS A 70 -4.36 -1.05 12.98
CA LYS A 70 -4.32 -2.12 11.97
C LYS A 70 -4.35 -3.50 12.60
N THR A 71 -4.96 -4.45 11.91
CA THR A 71 -4.69 -5.87 12.16
C THR A 71 -3.21 -6.16 11.99
N ARG A 72 -2.61 -6.84 12.96
CA ARG A 72 -1.18 -7.19 12.92
C ARG A 72 -0.80 -8.28 13.91
N PHE A 73 0.30 -8.94 13.58
CA PHE A 73 1.12 -9.69 14.53
C PHE A 73 2.07 -8.74 15.28
N ALA A 74 2.10 -8.85 16.61
CA ALA A 74 2.92 -8.02 17.49
C ALA A 74 4.20 -8.71 17.97
N GLY A 75 4.25 -10.05 17.95
CA GLY A 75 5.39 -10.86 18.38
C GLY A 75 4.98 -12.06 19.23
N VAL A 76 5.97 -12.78 19.75
CA VAL A 76 5.78 -13.92 20.65
C VAL A 76 6.40 -13.61 22.01
N ALA A 77 5.63 -13.75 23.09
CA ALA A 77 6.16 -13.66 24.45
C ALA A 77 6.56 -15.04 24.98
N ILE A 78 7.64 -15.10 25.74
CA ILE A 78 8.18 -16.32 26.36
C ILE A 78 7.86 -16.32 27.85
N GLY A 79 7.30 -17.41 28.34
CA GLY A 79 7.09 -17.68 29.75
C GLY A 79 7.63 -19.04 30.13
N VAL A 80 7.73 -19.31 31.43
CA VAL A 80 8.21 -20.59 31.94
C VAL A 80 7.17 -21.18 32.86
N HIS A 81 6.67 -22.38 32.52
CA HIS A 81 5.81 -23.14 33.40
C HIS A 81 6.66 -24.11 34.24
N LYS A 82 6.55 -24.00 35.56
CA LYS A 82 7.22 -24.90 36.51
C LYS A 82 6.28 -26.05 36.87
N SER A 83 6.60 -27.26 36.44
CA SER A 83 5.84 -28.45 36.84
C SER A 83 6.32 -28.96 38.20
N LEU A 84 5.38 -29.15 39.13
CA LEU A 84 5.63 -29.65 40.49
C LEU A 84 6.15 -31.09 40.52
N ILE A 85 5.89 -31.90 39.49
CA ILE A 85 6.10 -33.36 39.57
C ILE A 85 7.53 -33.78 39.20
N PHE A 86 8.37 -32.92 38.59
CA PHE A 86 9.75 -33.32 38.21
C PHE A 86 10.78 -32.18 38.19
N PHE A 87 10.52 -31.02 38.79
CA PHE A 87 11.37 -29.81 38.72
C PHE A 87 11.77 -29.39 37.28
N LYS A 88 11.09 -29.90 36.25
CA LYS A 88 11.34 -29.53 34.85
C LYS A 88 10.56 -28.27 34.52
N SER A 89 11.28 -27.19 34.23
CA SER A 89 10.74 -25.99 33.61
C SER A 89 10.53 -26.23 32.12
N LYS A 90 9.33 -25.97 31.60
CA LYS A 90 9.08 -25.97 30.15
C LYS A 90 8.76 -24.56 29.68
N PRO A 91 9.37 -24.09 28.56
CA PRO A 91 8.97 -22.83 27.97
C PRO A 91 7.52 -22.92 27.47
N GLN A 92 6.82 -21.81 27.55
CA GLN A 92 5.48 -21.58 27.00
C GLN A 92 5.53 -20.29 26.20
N PHE A 93 4.92 -20.30 25.02
CA PHE A 93 4.97 -19.22 24.05
C PHE A 93 3.57 -18.64 23.87
N LEU A 94 3.48 -17.31 23.84
CA LEU A 94 2.23 -16.59 23.62
C LEU A 94 2.35 -15.70 22.38
N GLY A 95 1.72 -16.10 21.28
CA GLY A 95 1.59 -15.29 20.08
C GLY A 95 0.60 -14.15 20.31
N LEU A 96 1.01 -12.92 19.99
CA LEU A 96 0.27 -11.70 20.30
C LEU A 96 -0.22 -11.01 19.03
N TYR A 97 -1.53 -10.78 18.94
CA TYR A 97 -2.16 -10.21 17.76
C TYR A 97 -3.15 -9.10 18.11
N PHE A 98 -3.25 -8.11 17.23
CA PHE A 98 -4.41 -7.23 17.16
C PHE A 98 -5.18 -7.54 15.89
N VAL A 99 -6.50 -7.60 15.99
CA VAL A 99 -7.39 -7.85 14.84
C VAL A 99 -8.49 -6.81 14.84
N ASN A 100 -8.54 -6.00 13.79
CA ASN A 100 -9.54 -4.95 13.65
C ASN A 100 -10.74 -5.47 12.84
N THR A 101 -11.95 -5.34 13.40
CA THR A 101 -13.20 -5.76 12.75
C THR A 101 -13.48 -5.02 11.44
N SER A 102 -12.93 -3.82 11.26
CA SER A 102 -13.09 -3.03 10.03
C SER A 102 -12.27 -3.55 8.85
N ASP A 103 -11.33 -4.47 9.07
CA ASP A 103 -10.43 -4.97 8.02
C ASP A 103 -11.05 -6.12 7.21
N PHE A 104 -12.24 -6.61 7.60
CA PHE A 104 -12.88 -7.77 7.01
C PHE A 104 -14.33 -7.50 6.64
N GLU A 105 -14.74 -7.96 5.45
CA GLU A 105 -16.13 -7.89 5.00
C GLU A 105 -16.89 -9.19 5.31
N THR A 106 -16.18 -10.32 5.33
CA THR A 106 -16.76 -11.65 5.54
C THR A 106 -15.98 -12.44 6.59
N ILE A 107 -16.62 -13.46 7.17
CA ILE A 107 -15.99 -14.30 8.19
C ILE A 107 -14.94 -15.22 7.57
N GLU A 108 -15.11 -15.61 6.31
CA GLU A 108 -14.18 -16.44 5.54
C GLU A 108 -12.85 -15.70 5.30
N GLN A 109 -12.92 -14.43 4.87
CA GLN A 109 -11.75 -13.56 4.76
C GLN A 109 -11.04 -13.41 6.11
N ALA A 110 -11.80 -13.21 7.18
CA ALA A 110 -11.24 -13.09 8.52
C ALA A 110 -10.55 -14.38 8.97
N ARG A 111 -11.15 -15.55 8.73
CA ARG A 111 -10.55 -16.86 9.05
C ARG A 111 -9.26 -17.08 8.26
N ALA A 112 -9.24 -16.78 6.96
CA ALA A 112 -8.02 -16.88 6.16
C ALA A 112 -6.92 -15.99 6.74
N HIS A 113 -7.25 -14.75 7.09
CA HIS A 113 -6.29 -13.84 7.69
C HIS A 113 -5.82 -14.26 9.09
N LEU A 114 -6.68 -14.88 9.90
CA LEU A 114 -6.28 -15.42 11.20
C LEU A 114 -5.29 -16.58 11.06
N TYR A 115 -5.45 -17.49 10.10
CA TYR A 115 -4.43 -18.50 9.81
C TYR A 115 -3.15 -17.90 9.24
N HIS A 116 -3.25 -16.89 8.38
CA HIS A 116 -2.10 -16.13 7.90
C HIS A 116 -1.32 -15.56 9.09
N LEU A 117 -1.99 -14.93 10.06
CA LEU A 117 -1.37 -14.45 11.30
C LEU A 117 -0.79 -15.57 12.17
N ALA A 118 -1.49 -16.71 12.28
CA ALA A 118 -0.98 -17.87 13.00
C ALA A 118 0.35 -18.37 12.43
N TRP A 119 0.49 -18.40 11.10
CA TRP A 119 1.74 -18.74 10.43
C TRP A 119 2.89 -17.85 10.87
N HIS A 120 2.69 -16.52 10.97
CA HIS A 120 3.74 -15.60 11.42
C HIS A 120 4.29 -15.92 12.81
N ALA A 121 3.46 -16.39 13.75
CA ALA A 121 3.97 -16.82 15.06
C ALA A 121 4.67 -18.16 14.99
N PHE A 122 4.17 -19.09 14.18
CA PHE A 122 4.81 -20.39 13.98
C PHE A 122 6.21 -20.22 13.36
N ASP A 123 6.31 -19.54 12.23
CA ASP A 123 7.57 -19.25 11.53
C ASP A 123 8.58 -18.56 12.45
N LEU A 124 8.14 -17.52 13.17
CA LEU A 124 8.99 -16.80 14.11
C LEU A 124 9.48 -17.70 15.27
N LEU A 125 8.62 -18.60 15.75
CA LEU A 125 8.98 -19.53 16.81
C LEU A 125 9.98 -20.59 16.32
N GLU A 126 9.82 -21.10 15.11
CA GLU A 126 10.75 -22.05 14.50
C GLU A 126 12.11 -21.40 14.20
N ASP A 127 12.14 -20.17 13.66
CA ASP A 127 13.38 -19.40 13.48
C ASP A 127 14.07 -19.17 14.84
N PHE A 128 13.32 -18.84 15.90
CA PHE A 128 13.88 -18.71 17.25
C PHE A 128 14.46 -20.03 17.78
N LYS A 129 13.71 -21.14 17.69
CA LYS A 129 14.12 -22.46 18.18
C LYS A 129 15.38 -22.98 17.46
N THR A 130 15.50 -22.69 16.17
CA THR A 130 16.64 -23.07 15.33
C THR A 130 17.81 -22.08 15.39
N ARG A 131 17.71 -21.03 16.21
CA ARG A 131 18.72 -19.95 16.34
C ARG A 131 18.98 -19.21 15.02
N GLY A 132 17.92 -19.02 14.25
CA GLY A 132 17.91 -18.16 13.08
C GLY A 132 18.19 -16.69 13.41
N ARG A 133 18.26 -15.86 12.37
CA ARG A 133 18.67 -14.44 12.47
C ARG A 133 17.53 -13.47 12.15
N SER A 134 16.33 -13.99 11.90
CA SER A 134 15.19 -13.22 11.40
C SER A 134 14.33 -12.63 12.53
N HIS A 135 14.88 -12.54 13.74
CA HIS A 135 14.17 -12.05 14.92
C HIS A 135 15.07 -11.17 15.80
N THR A 136 14.44 -10.44 16.72
CA THR A 136 15.11 -9.84 17.88
C THR A 136 14.46 -10.32 19.16
N LEU A 137 15.27 -10.46 20.20
CA LEU A 137 14.82 -10.77 21.55
C LEU A 137 15.03 -9.54 22.43
N SER A 138 13.94 -8.97 22.96
CA SER A 138 13.98 -7.87 23.92
C SER A 138 13.26 -8.29 25.19
N GLY A 139 14.04 -8.56 26.25
CA GLY A 139 13.51 -9.25 27.43
C GLY A 139 12.99 -10.64 27.03
N ASN A 140 11.73 -10.92 27.36
CA ASN A 140 11.06 -12.17 26.99
C ASN A 140 10.18 -12.04 25.73
N ILE A 141 10.38 -11.01 24.91
CA ILE A 141 9.60 -10.81 23.68
C ILE A 141 10.47 -11.06 22.44
N ILE A 142 10.02 -12.00 21.62
CA ILE A 142 10.55 -12.27 20.28
C ILE A 142 9.74 -11.42 19.29
N THR A 143 10.42 -10.59 18.51
CA THR A 143 9.79 -9.83 17.42
C THR A 143 10.46 -10.13 16.09
N PRO A 144 9.69 -10.15 14.98
CA PRO A 144 10.25 -10.41 13.66
C PRO A 144 11.16 -9.26 13.23
N LYS A 145 12.27 -9.60 12.57
CA LYS A 145 13.24 -8.69 11.97
C LYS A 145 13.43 -9.05 10.50
N TYR A 146 12.34 -8.98 9.73
CA TYR A 146 12.36 -9.31 8.33
C TYR A 146 12.93 -8.18 7.47
N SER A 147 13.77 -8.53 6.49
CA SER A 147 14.00 -7.68 5.32
C SER A 147 12.73 -7.59 4.46
N ALA A 148 12.67 -6.68 3.49
CA ALA A 148 11.52 -6.59 2.59
C ALA A 148 11.26 -7.92 1.83
N SER A 149 12.30 -8.55 1.29
CA SER A 149 12.18 -9.87 0.63
C SER A 149 11.75 -10.96 1.61
N SER A 150 12.35 -11.01 2.80
CA SER A 150 11.98 -12.01 3.82
C SER A 150 10.51 -11.86 4.24
N LEU A 151 10.01 -10.62 4.36
CA LEU A 151 8.60 -10.36 4.66
C LEU A 151 7.68 -10.87 3.54
N GLN A 152 8.05 -10.64 2.28
CA GLN A 152 7.28 -11.13 1.14
C GLN A 152 7.23 -12.66 1.07
N LYS A 153 8.37 -13.32 1.28
CA LYS A 153 8.44 -14.79 1.37
C LYS A 153 7.60 -15.33 2.51
N ASN A 154 7.65 -14.70 3.68
CA ASN A 154 6.86 -15.14 4.81
C ASN A 154 5.36 -14.88 4.61
N ASN A 155 4.98 -13.77 3.97
CA ASN A 155 3.59 -13.51 3.60
C ASN A 155 3.08 -14.47 2.53
N LEU A 156 3.92 -14.89 1.58
CA LEU A 156 3.61 -15.96 0.64
C LEU A 156 3.31 -17.25 1.38
N ALA A 157 4.22 -17.66 2.25
CA ALA A 157 4.08 -18.87 3.08
C ALA A 157 2.80 -18.83 3.94
N ALA A 158 2.52 -17.68 4.55
CA ALA A 158 1.32 -17.47 5.35
C ALA A 158 0.02 -17.53 4.54
N ASP A 159 0.00 -16.98 3.31
CA ASP A 159 -1.15 -17.08 2.41
C ASP A 159 -1.38 -18.53 1.96
N VAL A 160 -0.31 -19.23 1.54
CA VAL A 160 -0.36 -20.67 1.20
C VAL A 160 -0.88 -21.50 2.37
N PHE A 161 -0.35 -21.26 3.57
CA PHE A 161 -0.78 -21.95 4.79
C PHE A 161 -2.28 -21.75 5.02
N SER A 162 -2.73 -20.49 4.96
CA SER A 162 -4.13 -20.16 5.20
C SER A 162 -5.08 -20.82 4.19
N ALA A 163 -4.70 -20.83 2.91
CA ALA A 163 -5.51 -21.40 1.84
C ALA A 163 -5.60 -22.93 1.98
N ILE A 164 -4.46 -23.62 2.18
CA ILE A 164 -4.44 -25.08 2.36
C ILE A 164 -5.18 -25.49 3.63
N MET A 165 -4.96 -24.79 4.75
CA MET A 165 -5.67 -25.06 6.01
C MET A 165 -7.18 -25.01 5.84
N LEU A 166 -7.68 -23.95 5.19
CA LEU A 166 -9.12 -23.78 5.01
C LEU A 166 -9.72 -24.80 4.03
N GLU A 167 -9.00 -25.15 2.97
CA GLU A 167 -9.39 -26.18 2.00
C GLU A 167 -9.50 -27.57 2.64
N LEU A 168 -8.50 -27.95 3.44
CA LEU A 168 -8.50 -29.22 4.17
C LEU A 168 -9.58 -29.27 5.26
N GLN A 169 -10.11 -28.11 5.68
CA GLN A 169 -11.24 -27.98 6.59
C GLN A 169 -12.61 -27.93 5.89
N GLY A 170 -12.65 -28.10 4.56
CA GLY A 170 -13.88 -28.12 3.78
C GLY A 170 -14.37 -26.74 3.29
N ASN A 171 -13.59 -25.67 3.45
CA ASN A 171 -13.88 -24.40 2.80
C ASN A 171 -13.30 -24.44 1.38
N HIS A 172 -14.06 -25.01 0.46
CA HIS A 172 -13.65 -25.19 -0.93
C HIS A 172 -13.58 -23.85 -1.69
N GLY A 173 -12.62 -23.74 -2.59
CA GLY A 173 -12.37 -22.55 -3.42
C GLY A 173 -11.49 -21.49 -2.75
N MET A 174 -10.97 -21.73 -1.55
CA MET A 174 -10.26 -20.70 -0.78
C MET A 174 -8.93 -20.28 -1.40
N ILE A 175 -8.29 -21.16 -2.17
CA ILE A 175 -7.10 -20.81 -2.97
C ILE A 175 -7.45 -19.67 -3.94
N HIS A 176 -8.52 -19.83 -4.71
CA HIS A 176 -8.93 -18.83 -5.70
C HIS A 176 -9.55 -17.59 -5.07
N GLU A 177 -10.31 -17.72 -3.98
CA GLU A 177 -10.87 -16.56 -3.27
C GLU A 177 -9.78 -15.68 -2.64
N LEU A 178 -8.74 -16.28 -2.06
CA LEU A 178 -7.59 -15.53 -1.56
C LEU A 178 -6.83 -14.85 -2.71
N ALA A 179 -6.66 -15.54 -3.84
CA ALA A 179 -6.05 -14.96 -5.04
C ALA A 179 -6.83 -13.73 -5.54
N LYS A 180 -8.16 -13.83 -5.67
CA LYS A 180 -9.04 -12.71 -6.03
C LYS A 180 -8.90 -11.54 -5.08
N PHE A 181 -8.88 -11.80 -3.78
CA PHE A 181 -8.71 -10.75 -2.78
C PHE A 181 -7.38 -10.00 -2.97
N ARG A 182 -6.26 -10.73 -3.10
CA ARG A 182 -4.94 -10.14 -3.35
C ARG A 182 -4.89 -9.39 -4.68
N ALA A 183 -5.47 -9.95 -5.73
CA ALA A 183 -5.48 -9.38 -7.08
C ALA A 183 -6.24 -8.06 -7.10
N ASN A 184 -7.42 -8.05 -6.47
CA ASN A 184 -8.25 -6.86 -6.33
C ASN A 184 -7.53 -5.76 -5.56
N ALA A 185 -6.83 -6.11 -4.49
CA ALA A 185 -6.06 -5.16 -3.68
C ALA A 185 -4.90 -4.53 -4.46
N THR A 186 -4.25 -5.28 -5.35
CA THR A 186 -3.18 -4.77 -6.23
C THR A 186 -3.68 -3.69 -7.20
N LEU A 187 -4.93 -3.78 -7.66
CA LEU A 187 -5.51 -2.84 -8.63
C LEU A 187 -6.38 -1.74 -7.97
N SER A 188 -6.42 -1.67 -6.64
CA SER A 188 -7.31 -0.75 -5.92
C SER A 188 -6.53 0.22 -5.03
N ALA A 189 -6.99 1.48 -4.96
CA ALA A 189 -6.42 2.50 -4.09
C ALA A 189 -6.93 2.36 -2.65
N VAL A 190 -6.37 1.40 -1.91
CA VAL A 190 -6.76 1.15 -0.51
C VAL A 190 -5.72 1.76 0.45
N PRO A 191 -6.09 2.76 1.27
CA PRO A 191 -5.18 3.34 2.25
C PRO A 191 -4.60 2.27 3.16
N SER A 192 -3.32 2.42 3.51
CA SER A 192 -2.57 1.54 4.40
C SER A 192 -2.37 0.09 3.94
N HIS A 193 -2.88 -0.28 2.76
CA HIS A 193 -2.63 -1.57 2.16
C HIS A 193 -1.37 -1.56 1.29
N MET A 194 -0.59 -2.63 1.36
CA MET A 194 0.70 -2.78 0.67
C MET A 194 0.70 -4.11 -0.10
N PRO A 195 -0.01 -4.19 -1.24
CA PRO A 195 -0.17 -5.44 -2.00
C PRO A 195 1.17 -6.01 -2.51
N GLU A 196 2.18 -5.16 -2.68
CA GLU A 196 3.54 -5.57 -3.04
C GLU A 196 4.18 -6.53 -2.02
N ASN A 197 3.66 -6.58 -0.79
CA ASN A 197 4.12 -7.50 0.25
C ASN A 197 3.46 -8.89 0.21
N TYR A 198 2.48 -9.11 -0.67
CA TYR A 198 1.65 -10.33 -0.69
C TYR A 198 1.65 -10.99 -2.07
N PRO A 199 2.71 -11.74 -2.43
CA PRO A 199 2.89 -12.29 -3.77
C PRO A 199 2.03 -13.53 -4.07
N TYR A 200 1.06 -13.90 -3.24
CA TYR A 200 0.35 -15.19 -3.31
C TYR A 200 -0.20 -15.56 -4.69
N ILE A 201 -0.65 -14.57 -5.47
CA ILE A 201 -1.22 -14.78 -6.81
C ILE A 201 -0.27 -15.58 -7.72
N ILE A 202 1.05 -15.30 -7.66
CA ILE A 202 2.03 -16.00 -8.51
C ILE A 202 2.20 -17.48 -8.13
N ALA A 203 1.67 -17.90 -6.98
CA ALA A 203 1.77 -19.25 -6.42
C ALA A 203 0.44 -20.02 -6.39
N VAL A 204 -0.62 -19.47 -6.98
CA VAL A 204 -1.97 -20.06 -6.94
C VAL A 204 -1.99 -21.47 -7.55
N GLU A 205 -1.42 -21.63 -8.75
CA GLU A 205 -1.38 -22.91 -9.45
C GLU A 205 -0.58 -23.97 -8.69
N THR A 206 0.63 -23.61 -8.21
CA THR A 206 1.45 -24.52 -7.41
C THR A 206 0.77 -24.88 -6.09
N THR A 207 0.08 -23.91 -5.45
CA THR A 207 -0.69 -24.18 -4.23
C THR A 207 -1.83 -25.16 -4.51
N GLN A 208 -2.53 -25.03 -5.64
CA GLN A 208 -3.60 -25.94 -6.05
C GLN A 208 -3.05 -27.34 -6.31
N GLN A 209 -1.96 -27.46 -7.05
CA GLN A 209 -1.32 -28.74 -7.34
C GLN A 209 -0.90 -29.47 -6.05
N VAL A 210 -0.22 -28.76 -5.13
CA VAL A 210 0.20 -29.31 -3.84
C VAL A 210 -1.01 -29.72 -3.00
N LEU A 211 -2.08 -28.93 -2.98
CA LEU A 211 -3.31 -29.30 -2.29
C LEU A 211 -3.93 -30.58 -2.86
N ASP A 212 -3.97 -30.72 -4.19
CA ASP A 212 -4.54 -31.89 -4.84
C ASP A 212 -3.73 -33.15 -4.49
N ASP A 213 -2.41 -33.04 -4.43
CA ASP A 213 -1.52 -34.14 -4.06
C ASP A 213 -1.61 -34.48 -2.57
N LEU A 214 -1.80 -33.49 -1.69
CA LEU A 214 -2.13 -33.70 -0.28
C LEU A 214 -3.48 -34.40 -0.10
N LYS A 215 -4.50 -34.03 -0.89
CA LYS A 215 -5.83 -34.67 -0.86
C LYS A 215 -5.78 -36.12 -1.35
N LYS A 216 -5.02 -36.41 -2.42
CA LYS A 216 -4.81 -37.78 -2.93
C LYS A 216 -4.07 -38.66 -1.93
N ASN A 217 -3.07 -38.11 -1.25
CA ASN A 217 -2.23 -38.83 -0.29
C ASN A 217 -2.62 -38.54 1.17
N PHE A 218 -3.90 -38.21 1.41
CA PHE A 218 -4.35 -37.74 2.72
C PHE A 218 -4.10 -38.79 3.80
N ASN A 219 -3.36 -38.40 4.83
CA ASN A 219 -3.07 -39.27 5.97
C ASN A 219 -3.92 -38.87 7.18
N PRO A 220 -4.98 -39.62 7.53
CA PRO A 220 -5.86 -39.27 8.64
C PRO A 220 -5.16 -39.34 10.02
N LYS A 221 -3.97 -39.96 10.10
CA LYS A 221 -3.16 -39.97 11.33
C LYS A 221 -2.40 -38.67 11.54
N LEU A 222 -2.21 -37.87 10.49
CA LEU A 222 -1.57 -36.56 10.58
C LEU A 222 -2.62 -35.48 10.77
N LYS A 223 -2.33 -34.53 11.66
CA LYS A 223 -3.17 -33.37 11.84
C LYS A 223 -3.15 -32.49 10.59
N ILE A 224 -4.24 -31.78 10.34
CA ILE A 224 -4.43 -30.92 9.16
C ILE A 224 -3.31 -29.86 9.09
N SER A 225 -2.96 -29.27 10.23
CA SER A 225 -1.86 -28.31 10.40
C SER A 225 -0.51 -28.84 9.92
N SER A 226 -0.13 -30.05 10.32
CA SER A 226 1.14 -30.63 9.89
C SER A 226 1.16 -30.89 8.37
N GLN A 227 0.02 -31.28 7.79
CA GLN A 227 -0.11 -31.45 6.34
C GLN A 227 -0.03 -30.11 5.60
N ALA A 228 -0.68 -29.07 6.13
CA ALA A 228 -0.60 -27.72 5.58
C ALA A 228 0.83 -27.15 5.64
N ILE A 229 1.55 -27.34 6.75
CA ILE A 229 2.95 -26.91 6.88
C ILE A 229 3.83 -27.56 5.81
N ARG A 230 3.63 -28.87 5.53
CA ARG A 230 4.36 -29.56 4.45
C ARG A 230 4.09 -28.94 3.09
N GLY A 231 2.82 -28.66 2.79
CA GLY A 231 2.45 -28.01 1.54
C GLY A 231 3.05 -26.62 1.40
N VAL A 232 3.13 -25.86 2.50
CA VAL A 232 3.79 -24.54 2.49
C VAL A 232 5.26 -24.64 2.14
N ILE A 233 5.99 -25.57 2.75
CA ILE A 233 7.42 -25.78 2.46
C ILE A 233 7.61 -26.09 0.97
N GLU A 234 6.82 -27.01 0.43
CA GLU A 234 6.90 -27.41 -0.98
C GLU A 234 6.61 -26.25 -1.96
N VAL A 235 5.57 -25.45 -1.69
CA VAL A 235 5.26 -24.27 -2.51
C VAL A 235 6.37 -23.24 -2.39
N VAL A 236 6.77 -22.85 -1.18
CA VAL A 236 7.72 -21.74 -0.96
C VAL A 236 9.11 -22.05 -1.52
N GLU A 237 9.56 -23.30 -1.47
CA GLU A 237 10.83 -23.73 -2.07
C GLU A 237 10.86 -23.55 -3.60
N THR A 238 9.70 -23.54 -4.26
CA THR A 238 9.57 -23.29 -5.71
C THR A 238 9.80 -21.81 -6.06
N TYR A 239 9.49 -20.88 -5.13
CA TYR A 239 9.54 -19.43 -5.39
C TYR A 239 10.78 -18.77 -4.79
N LYS A 240 11.82 -18.64 -5.63
CA LYS A 240 13.03 -17.87 -5.32
C LYS A 240 12.77 -16.35 -5.28
N ASP A 241 13.80 -15.55 -4.99
CA ASP A 241 13.69 -14.09 -4.88
C ASP A 241 13.22 -13.40 -6.17
N GLN A 242 13.54 -13.93 -7.35
CA GLN A 242 13.28 -13.25 -8.61
C GLN A 242 11.77 -13.11 -8.94
N PRO A 243 10.93 -14.16 -8.90
CA PRO A 243 9.47 -14.00 -9.07
C PRO A 243 8.84 -13.04 -8.06
N ILE A 244 9.30 -13.06 -6.80
CA ILE A 244 8.81 -12.17 -5.74
C ILE A 244 9.18 -10.71 -6.04
N LYS A 245 10.39 -10.48 -6.56
CA LYS A 245 10.84 -9.15 -6.99
C LYS A 245 10.03 -8.65 -8.19
N GLN A 246 9.70 -9.52 -9.14
CA GLN A 246 8.83 -9.17 -10.29
C GLN A 246 7.42 -8.81 -9.84
N TRP A 247 6.85 -9.57 -8.89
CA TRP A 247 5.58 -9.22 -8.23
C TRP A 247 5.63 -7.83 -7.60
N TRP A 248 6.69 -7.53 -6.86
CA TRP A 248 6.87 -6.23 -6.22
C TRP A 248 6.85 -5.09 -7.25
N TYR A 249 7.65 -5.18 -8.31
CA TYR A 249 7.71 -4.15 -9.35
C TYR A 249 6.36 -3.94 -10.05
N PHE A 250 5.66 -5.03 -10.37
CA PHE A 250 4.31 -4.96 -10.92
C PHE A 250 3.38 -4.18 -9.99
N CYS A 251 3.36 -4.54 -8.70
CA CYS A 251 2.46 -3.93 -7.72
C CYS A 251 2.72 -2.44 -7.52
N ILE A 252 3.97 -2.01 -7.48
CA ILE A 252 4.30 -0.59 -7.32
C ILE A 252 3.71 0.23 -8.47
N ARG A 253 3.88 -0.23 -9.71
CA ARG A 253 3.36 0.43 -10.91
C ARG A 253 1.84 0.41 -10.98
N ALA A 254 1.23 -0.75 -10.66
CA ALA A 254 -0.23 -0.88 -10.60
C ALA A 254 -0.84 0.05 -9.54
N GLN A 255 -0.22 0.14 -8.36
CA GLN A 255 -0.67 1.02 -7.29
C GLN A 255 -0.48 2.50 -7.64
N GLU A 256 0.59 2.88 -8.34
CA GLU A 256 0.73 4.25 -8.84
C GLU A 256 -0.48 4.63 -9.70
N MET A 257 -0.88 3.77 -10.64
CA MET A 257 -2.07 4.00 -11.48
C MET A 257 -3.39 3.99 -10.70
N ALA A 258 -3.59 3.03 -9.80
CA ALA A 258 -4.82 2.96 -8.99
C ALA A 258 -5.03 4.25 -8.18
N TRP A 259 -3.97 4.79 -7.58
CA TRP A 259 -4.03 6.01 -6.78
C TRP A 259 -4.11 7.32 -7.60
N MET A 260 -3.80 7.25 -8.90
CA MET A 260 -4.14 8.29 -9.88
C MET A 260 -5.60 8.25 -10.35
N GLY A 261 -6.36 7.21 -9.96
CA GLY A 261 -7.76 7.04 -10.33
C GLY A 261 -7.97 6.26 -11.63
N SER A 262 -6.94 5.58 -12.15
CA SER A 262 -7.11 4.66 -13.29
C SER A 262 -8.03 3.49 -12.92
N THR A 263 -8.85 3.03 -13.87
CA THR A 263 -9.68 1.83 -13.63
C THR A 263 -8.83 0.56 -13.68
N LYS A 264 -9.34 -0.55 -13.14
CA LYS A 264 -8.62 -1.84 -13.14
C LYS A 264 -8.28 -2.29 -14.57
N GLU A 265 -9.20 -2.08 -15.50
CA GLU A 265 -9.02 -2.37 -16.92
C GLU A 265 -7.89 -1.51 -17.50
N ASP A 266 -7.83 -0.21 -17.17
CA ASP A 266 -6.78 0.69 -17.66
C ASP A 266 -5.39 0.26 -17.14
N ILE A 267 -5.30 -0.16 -15.88
CA ILE A 267 -4.06 -0.65 -15.27
C ILE A 267 -3.58 -1.91 -15.99
N LEU A 268 -4.48 -2.87 -16.22
CA LEU A 268 -4.14 -4.12 -16.90
C LEU A 268 -3.78 -3.88 -18.37
N THR A 269 -4.50 -3.02 -19.08
CA THR A 269 -4.15 -2.61 -20.45
C THR A 269 -2.76 -1.97 -20.50
N ALA A 270 -2.46 -1.06 -19.58
CA ALA A 270 -1.17 -0.40 -19.52
C ALA A 270 -0.01 -1.37 -19.25
N ALA A 271 -0.22 -2.37 -18.38
CA ALA A 271 0.76 -3.41 -18.10
C ALA A 271 0.96 -4.37 -19.28
N LEU A 272 -0.12 -4.84 -19.90
CA LEU A 272 -0.09 -5.86 -20.96
C LEU A 272 0.53 -5.36 -22.26
N TYR A 273 0.29 -4.10 -22.60
CA TYR A 273 0.65 -3.57 -23.90
C TYR A 273 1.59 -2.37 -23.85
N GLY A 274 1.71 -1.74 -22.69
CA GLY A 274 2.66 -0.64 -22.48
C GLY A 274 4.00 -1.09 -21.92
N SER A 275 4.12 -2.33 -21.43
CA SER A 275 5.38 -2.86 -20.89
C SER A 275 6.08 -3.78 -21.88
N GLU A 276 7.38 -3.59 -22.04
CA GLU A 276 8.24 -4.50 -22.80
C GLU A 276 8.61 -5.76 -21.99
N ASP A 277 8.52 -5.68 -20.67
CA ASP A 277 8.87 -6.77 -19.75
C ASP A 277 7.85 -7.92 -19.85
N PRO A 278 8.26 -9.13 -20.29
CA PRO A 278 7.37 -10.28 -20.38
C PRO A 278 6.81 -10.71 -19.01
N TYR A 279 7.56 -10.52 -17.91
CA TYR A 279 7.10 -10.92 -16.58
C TYR A 279 5.97 -10.03 -16.08
N THR A 280 6.08 -8.71 -16.30
CA THR A 280 4.99 -7.76 -16.07
C THR A 280 3.73 -8.17 -16.83
N ARG A 281 3.86 -8.57 -18.10
CA ARG A 281 2.73 -9.03 -18.93
C ARG A 281 2.12 -10.33 -18.40
N SER A 282 2.94 -11.31 -18.01
CA SER A 282 2.46 -12.56 -17.42
C SER A 282 1.69 -12.34 -16.11
N ILE A 283 2.19 -11.48 -15.21
CA ILE A 283 1.48 -11.14 -13.97
C ILE A 283 0.16 -10.43 -14.28
N ALA A 284 0.15 -9.54 -15.29
CA ALA A 284 -1.07 -8.86 -15.72
C ALA A 284 -2.13 -9.86 -16.24
N TYR A 285 -1.74 -10.84 -17.06
CA TYR A 285 -2.65 -11.89 -17.52
C TYR A 285 -3.20 -12.72 -16.35
N LEU A 286 -2.34 -13.12 -15.42
CA LEU A 286 -2.73 -13.89 -14.25
C LEU A 286 -3.77 -13.14 -13.40
N ILE A 287 -3.57 -11.83 -13.19
CA ILE A 287 -4.54 -10.99 -12.47
C ILE A 287 -5.84 -10.81 -13.26
N ALA A 288 -5.74 -10.59 -14.57
CA ALA A 288 -6.90 -10.42 -15.45
C ALA A 288 -7.79 -11.66 -15.43
N GLU A 289 -7.18 -12.85 -15.53
CA GLU A 289 -7.88 -14.13 -15.44
C GLU A 289 -8.47 -14.35 -14.04
N THR A 290 -7.69 -14.11 -12.98
CA THR A 290 -8.14 -14.28 -11.59
C THR A 290 -9.38 -13.44 -11.27
N LEU A 291 -9.46 -12.21 -11.82
CA LEU A 291 -10.56 -11.28 -11.59
C LEU A 291 -11.65 -11.30 -12.66
N ASP A 292 -11.50 -12.11 -13.70
CA ASP A 292 -12.36 -12.09 -14.91
C ASP A 292 -12.50 -10.68 -15.52
N ILE A 293 -11.40 -9.93 -15.58
CA ILE A 293 -11.36 -8.58 -16.15
C ILE A 293 -10.79 -8.66 -17.56
N LYS A 294 -11.57 -8.18 -18.54
CA LYS A 294 -11.09 -8.02 -19.92
C LYS A 294 -10.37 -6.68 -20.05
N PRO A 295 -9.06 -6.66 -20.35
CA PRO A 295 -8.34 -5.43 -20.64
C PRO A 295 -8.97 -4.69 -21.83
N LYS A 296 -8.97 -3.36 -21.79
CA LYS A 296 -9.38 -2.53 -22.92
C LYS A 296 -8.35 -2.62 -24.05
N THR A 297 -8.80 -2.42 -25.28
CA THR A 297 -7.92 -2.12 -26.41
C THR A 297 -7.22 -0.77 -26.19
N LEU A 298 -5.95 -0.65 -26.60
CA LEU A 298 -5.26 0.63 -26.46
C LEU A 298 -5.86 1.66 -27.39
N SER A 299 -6.48 2.68 -26.81
CA SER A 299 -6.32 4.02 -27.35
C SER A 299 -4.91 4.51 -27.02
N VAL A 300 -4.29 5.29 -27.91
CA VAL A 300 -3.01 5.98 -27.65
C VAL A 300 -3.08 6.61 -26.25
N SER A 301 -2.27 6.11 -25.32
CA SER A 301 -2.30 6.56 -23.93
C SER A 301 -1.79 7.99 -23.86
N THR A 302 -2.69 8.94 -23.62
CA THR A 302 -2.33 10.35 -23.34
C THR A 302 -2.02 10.57 -21.85
N CYS A 303 -1.98 9.51 -21.04
CA CYS A 303 -1.74 9.58 -19.61
C CYS A 303 -0.42 8.89 -19.22
N TYR A 304 0.07 9.24 -18.02
CA TYR A 304 1.25 8.64 -17.41
C TYR A 304 1.09 7.12 -17.32
N ASN A 305 2.06 6.38 -17.86
CA ASN A 305 2.10 4.92 -17.75
C ASN A 305 3.38 4.48 -17.03
N PRO A 306 3.31 4.06 -15.75
CA PRO A 306 4.50 3.61 -15.02
C PRO A 306 5.04 2.25 -15.50
N PHE A 307 4.31 1.54 -16.37
CA PHE A 307 4.77 0.30 -17.00
C PHE A 307 5.56 0.51 -18.29
N SER A 308 5.47 1.70 -18.91
CA SER A 308 6.22 2.03 -20.11
C SER A 308 7.59 2.61 -19.79
N ASP A 309 8.42 2.74 -20.82
CA ASP A 309 9.72 3.39 -20.69
C ASP A 309 9.60 4.83 -20.22
N GLN A 310 10.61 5.22 -19.43
CA GLN A 310 10.68 6.57 -18.85
C GLN A 310 10.81 7.64 -19.93
N GLU A 311 11.51 7.35 -21.03
CA GLU A 311 11.62 8.27 -22.17
C GLU A 311 10.24 8.60 -22.78
N VAL A 312 9.34 7.62 -22.85
CA VAL A 312 7.98 7.83 -23.39
C VAL A 312 7.21 8.78 -22.48
N ASN A 313 7.29 8.57 -21.16
CA ASN A 313 6.67 9.45 -20.18
C ASN A 313 7.27 10.85 -20.18
N GLU A 314 8.58 10.99 -20.36
CA GLU A 314 9.27 12.28 -20.44
C GLU A 314 8.91 13.07 -21.71
N ARG A 315 8.79 12.39 -22.85
CA ARG A 315 8.30 13.01 -24.10
C ARG A 315 6.85 13.46 -23.95
N LEU A 316 5.99 12.62 -23.35
CA LEU A 316 4.60 12.98 -23.07
C LEU A 316 4.49 14.16 -22.09
N HIS A 317 5.31 14.16 -21.04
CA HIS A 317 5.42 15.28 -20.10
C HIS A 317 5.77 16.58 -20.83
N SER A 318 6.82 16.54 -21.65
CA SER A 318 7.33 17.69 -22.40
C SER A 318 6.30 18.25 -23.37
N LYS A 319 5.60 17.38 -24.10
CA LYS A 319 4.50 17.78 -24.98
C LYS A 319 3.35 18.41 -24.20
N THR A 320 2.89 17.75 -23.14
CA THR A 320 1.71 18.18 -22.36
C THR A 320 1.94 19.53 -21.66
N ARG A 321 3.16 19.78 -21.14
CA ARG A 321 3.48 21.07 -20.48
C ARG A 321 3.44 22.23 -21.47
N GLU A 322 3.93 22.04 -22.69
CA GLU A 322 3.94 23.07 -23.73
C GLU A 322 2.54 23.33 -24.27
N GLU A 323 1.79 22.28 -24.61
CA GLU A 323 0.39 22.40 -25.06
C GLU A 323 -0.48 23.14 -24.04
N SER A 324 -0.37 22.78 -22.76
CA SER A 324 -1.16 23.41 -21.69
C SER A 324 -0.79 24.88 -21.49
N PHE A 325 0.51 25.22 -21.58
CA PHE A 325 0.98 26.61 -21.49
C PHE A 325 0.46 27.45 -22.66
N TYR A 326 0.64 26.99 -23.90
CA TYR A 326 0.21 27.75 -25.08
C TYR A 326 -1.31 27.86 -25.17
N ALA A 327 -2.07 26.88 -24.71
CA ALA A 327 -3.52 26.98 -24.59
C ALA A 327 -3.96 28.10 -23.61
N ALA A 328 -3.24 28.24 -22.48
CA ALA A 328 -3.48 29.31 -21.51
C ALA A 328 -3.01 30.69 -22.01
N LEU A 329 -1.94 30.74 -22.80
CA LEU A 329 -1.41 31.99 -23.37
C LEU A 329 -2.25 32.49 -24.57
N SER A 330 -2.84 31.57 -25.35
CA SER A 330 -3.60 31.86 -26.57
C SER A 330 -5.05 32.29 -26.31
N GLN A 331 -5.36 32.83 -25.12
CA GLN A 331 -6.70 33.34 -24.85
C GLN A 331 -7.06 34.48 -25.83
N PRO A 332 -8.25 34.44 -26.47
CA PRO A 332 -8.65 35.46 -27.44
C PRO A 332 -8.68 36.86 -26.84
N ASP A 333 -9.11 36.94 -25.58
CA ASP A 333 -9.07 38.16 -24.79
C ASP A 333 -7.76 38.21 -24.01
N ALA A 334 -6.90 39.17 -24.38
CA ALA A 334 -5.60 39.37 -23.78
C ALA A 334 -5.66 39.57 -22.26
N THR A 335 -6.73 40.19 -21.75
CA THR A 335 -6.90 40.43 -20.30
C THR A 335 -7.15 39.13 -19.52
N LYS A 336 -7.60 38.06 -20.20
CA LYS A 336 -7.85 36.75 -19.58
C LYS A 336 -6.63 35.85 -19.52
N ARG A 337 -5.52 36.21 -20.17
CA ARG A 337 -4.28 35.41 -20.19
C ARG A 337 -3.70 35.23 -18.79
N TYR A 338 -3.60 36.29 -17.99
CA TYR A 338 -3.10 36.19 -16.62
C TYR A 338 -3.96 35.25 -15.75
N PRO A 339 -5.29 35.45 -15.64
CA PRO A 339 -6.16 34.49 -14.94
C PRO A 339 -6.04 33.06 -15.47
N ALA A 340 -5.92 32.86 -16.79
CA ALA A 340 -5.77 31.54 -17.39
C ALA A 340 -4.47 30.84 -16.96
N LEU A 341 -3.34 31.54 -16.96
CA LEU A 341 -2.05 31.00 -16.50
C LEU A 341 -2.08 30.65 -15.00
N ILE A 342 -2.69 31.49 -14.16
CA ILE A 342 -2.85 31.19 -12.73
C ILE A 342 -3.73 29.95 -12.50
N ARG A 343 -4.86 29.84 -13.22
CA ARG A 343 -5.71 28.65 -13.18
C ARG A 343 -4.98 27.40 -13.64
N GLU A 344 -4.18 27.51 -14.69
CA GLU A 344 -3.38 26.40 -15.21
C GLU A 344 -2.32 25.93 -14.20
N ALA A 345 -1.55 26.84 -13.60
CA ALA A 345 -0.58 26.50 -12.55
C ALA A 345 -1.24 25.82 -11.35
N HIS A 346 -2.41 26.32 -10.92
CA HIS A 346 -3.19 25.72 -9.84
C HIS A 346 -3.73 24.33 -10.23
N ARG A 347 -4.22 24.16 -11.46
CA ARG A 347 -4.67 22.86 -12.01
C ARG A 347 -3.54 21.84 -12.03
N GLN A 348 -2.34 22.23 -12.46
CA GLN A 348 -1.16 21.37 -12.47
C GLN A 348 -0.77 20.93 -11.05
N ASN A 349 -0.76 21.85 -10.09
CA ASN A 349 -0.49 21.51 -8.68
C ASN A 349 -1.52 20.53 -8.11
N ARG A 350 -2.81 20.73 -8.42
CA ARG A 350 -3.86 19.79 -8.01
C ARG A 350 -3.63 18.40 -8.61
N LYS A 351 -3.39 18.30 -9.92
CA LYS A 351 -3.11 17.02 -10.59
C LYS A 351 -1.90 16.31 -9.99
N LEU A 352 -0.81 17.04 -9.71
CA LEU A 352 0.37 16.46 -9.07
C LEU A 352 0.05 15.94 -7.65
N ALA A 353 -0.74 16.68 -6.86
CA ALA A 353 -1.19 16.21 -5.54
C ALA A 353 -2.10 14.98 -5.63
N GLU A 354 -2.86 14.86 -6.71
CA GLU A 354 -3.69 13.70 -7.07
C GLU A 354 -2.88 12.55 -7.70
N GLY A 355 -1.55 12.69 -7.79
CA GLY A 355 -0.63 11.64 -8.23
C GLY A 355 -0.30 11.66 -9.71
N ASN A 356 -0.78 12.65 -10.47
CA ASN A 356 -0.56 12.77 -11.91
C ASN A 356 0.53 13.82 -12.21
N PRO A 357 1.77 13.40 -12.52
CA PRO A 357 2.91 14.30 -12.71
C PRO A 357 3.07 14.85 -14.13
N ILE A 358 2.34 14.31 -15.12
CA ILE A 358 2.52 14.66 -16.52
C ILE A 358 2.07 16.12 -16.77
N GLY A 359 2.92 16.86 -17.48
CA GLY A 359 2.69 18.27 -17.80
C GLY A 359 2.89 19.24 -16.65
N TRP A 360 3.38 18.80 -15.48
CA TRP A 360 3.64 19.73 -14.38
C TRP A 360 4.80 20.68 -14.71
N CYS A 361 4.52 21.98 -14.81
CA CYS A 361 5.50 23.04 -15.04
C CYS A 361 5.09 24.34 -14.31
N ALA A 362 4.40 24.20 -13.17
CA ALA A 362 3.71 25.32 -12.52
C ALA A 362 4.65 26.49 -12.19
N ARG A 363 5.93 26.23 -11.89
CA ARG A 363 6.92 27.29 -11.68
C ARG A 363 7.11 28.16 -12.92
N ALA A 364 7.31 27.55 -14.07
CA ALA A 364 7.49 28.24 -15.34
C ALA A 364 6.22 29.00 -15.76
N VAL A 365 5.05 28.38 -15.56
CA VAL A 365 3.75 29.03 -15.80
C VAL A 365 3.56 30.28 -14.92
N LEU A 366 3.93 30.21 -13.63
CA LEU A 366 3.86 31.35 -12.72
C LEU A 366 4.84 32.46 -13.10
N ASN A 367 6.05 32.12 -13.55
CA ASN A 367 7.01 33.12 -14.04
C ASN A 367 6.46 33.87 -15.27
N ALA A 368 5.87 33.14 -16.22
CA ALA A 368 5.21 33.74 -17.39
C ALA A 368 4.00 34.61 -16.99
N ALA A 369 3.20 34.16 -16.01
CA ALA A 369 2.08 34.94 -15.50
C ALA A 369 2.52 36.28 -14.91
N GLU A 370 3.67 36.32 -14.22
CA GLU A 370 4.21 37.56 -13.66
C GLU A 370 4.59 38.57 -14.75
N ILE A 371 5.13 38.11 -15.89
CA ILE A 371 5.39 38.98 -17.05
C ILE A 371 4.08 39.56 -17.60
N ILE A 372 3.04 38.74 -17.79
CA ILE A 372 1.73 39.22 -18.28
C ILE A 372 1.11 40.24 -17.31
N LYS A 373 1.26 40.03 -16.00
CA LYS A 373 0.70 40.89 -14.96
C LYS A 373 1.32 42.30 -14.96
N HIS A 374 2.61 42.40 -15.26
CA HIS A 374 3.37 43.66 -15.24
C HIS A 374 3.51 44.31 -16.61
N GLY A 375 3.26 43.58 -17.69
CA GLY A 375 3.26 44.11 -19.06
C GLY A 375 1.90 44.61 -19.53
N ASP A 376 1.85 45.11 -20.76
CA ASP A 376 0.59 45.46 -21.43
C ASP A 376 0.01 44.20 -22.09
N PRO A 377 -1.16 43.70 -21.66
CA PRO A 377 -1.76 42.50 -22.25
C PRO A 377 -1.99 42.61 -23.77
N ALA A 378 -2.26 43.82 -24.26
CA ALA A 378 -2.52 44.07 -25.67
C ALA A 378 -1.23 44.08 -26.52
N ASN A 379 -0.07 44.25 -25.90
CA ASN A 379 1.22 44.25 -26.57
C ASN A 379 1.67 42.81 -26.90
N PRO A 380 1.87 42.46 -28.19
CA PRO A 380 2.39 41.15 -28.58
C PRO A 380 3.74 40.80 -27.96
N GLU A 381 4.59 41.80 -27.69
CA GLU A 381 5.90 41.59 -27.07
C GLU A 381 5.78 41.11 -25.61
N THR A 382 4.70 41.46 -24.91
CA THR A 382 4.44 40.94 -23.56
C THR A 382 4.14 39.44 -23.58
N ALA A 383 3.41 38.95 -24.59
CA ALA A 383 3.17 37.52 -24.76
C ALA A 383 4.45 36.77 -25.15
N ARG A 384 5.30 37.37 -25.99
CA ARG A 384 6.60 36.81 -26.37
C ARG A 384 7.55 36.72 -25.16
N ALA A 385 7.69 37.80 -24.40
CA ALA A 385 8.50 37.81 -23.18
C ALA A 385 8.01 36.78 -22.14
N ALA A 386 6.70 36.59 -22.03
CA ALA A 386 6.14 35.55 -21.16
C ALA A 386 6.49 34.13 -21.65
N ALA A 387 6.49 33.89 -22.97
CA ALA A 387 6.95 32.62 -23.55
C ALA A 387 8.45 32.39 -23.31
N ASP A 388 9.29 33.42 -23.45
CA ASP A 388 10.74 33.33 -23.18
C ASP A 388 11.03 33.03 -21.70
N ALA A 389 10.27 33.66 -20.79
CA ALA A 389 10.33 33.38 -19.35
C ALA A 389 9.89 31.95 -19.01
N PHE A 390 8.87 31.43 -19.70
CA PHE A 390 8.47 30.03 -19.58
C PHE A 390 9.58 29.08 -20.06
N HIS A 391 10.13 29.30 -21.25
CA HIS A 391 11.18 28.43 -21.82
C HIS A 391 12.46 28.42 -20.99
N SER A 392 12.81 29.55 -20.38
CA SER A 392 13.98 29.65 -19.52
C SER A 392 13.82 28.90 -18.18
N ALA A 393 12.58 28.72 -17.70
CA ALA A 393 12.29 28.11 -16.39
C ALA A 393 11.69 26.70 -16.46
N LYS A 394 11.24 26.24 -17.63
CA LYS A 394 10.53 24.95 -17.77
C LYS A 394 11.39 23.74 -17.40
N ASP A 395 12.71 23.86 -17.52
CA ASP A 395 13.67 22.78 -17.26
C ASP A 395 14.35 22.89 -15.88
N ASP A 396 13.96 23.87 -15.05
CA ASP A 396 14.42 24.01 -13.64
C ASP A 396 14.08 22.76 -12.79
N MET A 397 13.04 22.03 -13.19
CA MET A 397 12.58 20.79 -12.57
C MET A 397 12.49 19.69 -13.62
N PRO A 398 13.59 18.95 -13.84
CA PRO A 398 13.61 17.84 -14.80
C PRO A 398 12.57 16.76 -14.47
N TRP A 399 12.14 16.00 -15.48
CA TRP A 399 11.13 14.95 -15.34
C TRP A 399 11.41 13.99 -14.17
N LYS A 400 12.65 13.48 -14.07
CA LYS A 400 13.08 12.57 -13.00
C LYS A 400 12.85 13.15 -11.60
N VAL A 401 13.03 14.47 -11.43
CA VAL A 401 12.80 15.15 -10.15
C VAL A 401 11.32 15.25 -9.83
N ILE A 402 10.49 15.56 -10.82
CA ILE A 402 9.02 15.60 -10.70
C ILE A 402 8.47 14.22 -10.37
N GLU A 403 8.92 13.18 -11.07
CA GLU A 403 8.53 11.79 -10.83
C GLU A 403 8.89 11.35 -9.41
N THR A 404 10.12 11.61 -8.96
CA THR A 404 10.57 11.28 -7.61
C THR A 404 9.75 12.00 -6.53
N ALA A 405 9.44 13.28 -6.77
CA ALA A 405 8.56 14.04 -5.89
C ALA A 405 7.15 13.43 -5.86
N ASN A 406 6.58 13.09 -7.03
CA ASN A 406 5.27 12.44 -7.14
C ASN A 406 5.21 11.12 -6.36
N ARG A 407 6.20 10.23 -6.54
CA ARG A 407 6.30 8.98 -5.77
C ARG A 407 6.34 9.22 -4.27
N THR A 408 6.99 10.29 -3.82
CA THR A 408 7.00 10.68 -2.40
C THR A 408 5.62 11.12 -1.90
N LEU A 409 4.88 11.90 -2.70
CA LEU A 409 3.49 12.28 -2.38
C LEU A 409 2.57 11.07 -2.35
N MET A 410 2.74 10.16 -3.31
CA MET A 410 1.98 8.93 -3.41
C MET A 410 2.21 8.02 -2.21
N LYS A 411 3.46 7.85 -1.76
CA LYS A 411 3.77 7.11 -0.51
C LYS A 411 3.02 7.70 0.70
N ARG A 412 2.91 9.02 0.81
CA ARG A 412 2.14 9.69 1.87
C ARG A 412 0.64 9.42 1.76
N ARG A 413 0.07 9.52 0.55
CA ARG A 413 -1.35 9.21 0.30
C ARG A 413 -1.68 7.76 0.60
N ARG A 414 -0.83 6.83 0.16
CA ARG A 414 -0.92 5.40 0.47
C ARG A 414 -0.89 5.14 1.97
N ALA A 415 -0.14 5.93 2.74
CA ALA A 415 -0.14 5.84 4.20
C ALA A 415 -1.35 6.53 4.89
N GLY A 416 -2.30 7.09 4.12
CA GLY A 416 -3.52 7.73 4.62
C GLY A 416 -3.38 9.22 4.92
N TYR A 417 -2.26 9.86 4.57
CA TYR A 417 -2.05 11.29 4.79
C TYR A 417 -2.62 12.12 3.63
N LYS A 418 -3.30 13.22 3.97
CA LYS A 418 -3.72 14.22 2.98
C LYS A 418 -2.53 15.07 2.55
N ILE A 419 -2.43 15.34 1.26
CA ILE A 419 -1.41 16.24 0.70
C ILE A 419 -1.94 17.66 0.79
N THR A 420 -1.34 18.45 1.66
CA THR A 420 -1.63 19.89 1.85
C THR A 420 -0.36 20.73 1.67
N THR A 421 -0.52 22.02 1.42
CA THR A 421 0.60 22.98 1.34
C THR A 421 1.47 22.94 2.61
N ALA A 422 0.85 22.80 3.79
CA ALA A 422 1.56 22.63 5.06
C ALA A 422 2.37 21.32 5.11
N SER A 423 1.80 20.21 4.65
CA SER A 423 2.50 18.92 4.59
C SER A 423 3.70 18.98 3.62
N LEU A 424 3.55 19.65 2.47
CA LEU A 424 4.61 19.85 1.49
C LEU A 424 5.75 20.69 2.07
N LYS A 425 5.44 21.78 2.78
CA LYS A 425 6.44 22.63 3.45
C LYS A 425 7.26 21.84 4.46
N LYS A 426 6.60 20.99 5.27
CA LYS A 426 7.27 20.11 6.24
C LYS A 426 8.21 19.11 5.54
N MET A 427 7.82 18.58 4.39
CA MET A 427 8.66 17.66 3.61
C MET A 427 9.80 18.38 2.86
N GLY A 428 9.58 19.62 2.42
CA GLY A 428 10.56 20.46 1.72
C GLY A 428 11.75 20.92 2.58
N VAL A 429 11.75 20.64 3.88
CA VAL A 429 12.93 20.82 4.74
C VAL A 429 14.07 19.91 4.27
N LYS A 430 13.75 18.66 3.95
CA LYS A 430 14.74 17.63 3.56
C LYS A 430 14.96 17.51 2.05
N SER A 431 14.15 18.15 1.21
CA SER A 431 14.22 18.02 -0.27
C SER A 431 14.04 19.36 -0.98
N LYS A 432 15.03 19.75 -1.79
CA LYS A 432 14.97 20.96 -2.64
C LYS A 432 13.77 20.91 -3.60
N ALA A 433 13.52 19.77 -4.22
CA ALA A 433 12.39 19.57 -5.13
C ALA A 433 11.04 19.83 -4.44
N LEU A 434 10.82 19.23 -3.26
CA LEU A 434 9.59 19.42 -2.50
C LEU A 434 9.44 20.86 -1.98
N ARG A 435 10.55 21.57 -1.74
CA ARG A 435 10.54 22.99 -1.39
C ARG A 435 10.05 23.85 -2.56
N VAL A 436 10.54 23.59 -3.78
CA VAL A 436 10.06 24.25 -5.00
C VAL A 436 8.56 23.99 -5.20
N LEU A 437 8.12 22.73 -5.07
CA LEU A 437 6.70 22.38 -5.13
C LEU A 437 5.88 23.13 -4.08
N SER A 438 6.32 23.14 -2.82
CA SER A 438 5.62 23.84 -1.75
C SER A 438 5.45 25.34 -2.04
N GLY A 439 6.47 25.98 -2.61
CA GLY A 439 6.39 27.38 -3.02
C GLY A 439 5.38 27.59 -4.15
N CYS A 440 5.42 26.75 -5.18
CA CYS A 440 4.49 26.83 -6.31
C CYS A 440 3.04 26.60 -5.88
N PHE A 441 2.79 25.65 -4.98
CA PHE A 441 1.47 25.38 -4.41
C PHE A 441 0.93 26.60 -3.67
N ALA A 442 1.72 27.16 -2.75
CA ALA A 442 1.30 28.32 -1.97
C ALA A 442 1.01 29.54 -2.86
N THR A 443 1.90 29.85 -3.81
CA THR A 443 1.73 30.98 -4.72
C THR A 443 0.50 30.81 -5.61
N ALA A 444 0.37 29.65 -6.28
CA ALA A 444 -0.77 29.41 -7.17
C ALA A 444 -2.11 29.39 -6.40
N GLU A 445 -2.16 28.81 -5.20
CA GLU A 445 -3.38 28.78 -4.37
C GLU A 445 -3.80 30.20 -3.96
N ASN A 446 -2.86 31.05 -3.55
CA ASN A 446 -3.15 32.43 -3.17
C ASN A 446 -3.62 33.26 -4.35
N LEU A 447 -2.95 33.15 -5.51
CA LEU A 447 -3.33 33.88 -6.72
C LEU A 447 -4.68 33.39 -7.26
N HIS A 448 -4.95 32.09 -7.21
CA HIS A 448 -6.23 31.51 -7.64
C HIS A 448 -7.43 32.03 -6.82
N LYS A 449 -7.23 32.29 -5.51
CA LYS A 449 -8.26 32.92 -4.66
C LYS A 449 -8.61 34.35 -5.12
N ILE A 450 -7.66 35.05 -5.75
CA ILE A 450 -7.84 36.41 -6.27
C ILE A 450 -8.52 36.38 -7.65
N VAL A 451 -8.03 35.54 -8.58
CA VAL A 451 -8.56 35.50 -9.96
C VAL A 451 -9.88 34.74 -10.10
N GLY A 452 -10.23 33.91 -9.13
CA GLY A 452 -11.46 33.12 -9.12
C GLY A 452 -11.46 31.93 -10.09
N PRO A 453 -12.42 31.00 -9.92
CA PRO A 453 -12.61 29.89 -10.85
C PRO A 453 -13.00 30.41 -12.25
N GLU A 454 -12.80 29.59 -13.27
CA GLU A 454 -13.31 29.90 -14.60
C GLU A 454 -14.85 29.97 -14.54
N PRO A 455 -15.49 31.00 -15.13
CA PRO A 455 -16.95 31.04 -15.21
C PRO A 455 -17.42 29.81 -15.99
N GLU A 456 -18.21 28.94 -15.36
CA GLU A 456 -18.75 27.75 -16.02
C GLU A 456 -19.47 28.18 -17.30
N SER A 457 -18.88 27.85 -18.45
CA SER A 457 -19.63 27.93 -19.70
C SER A 457 -20.83 27.02 -19.57
N ARG A 458 -22.05 27.55 -19.70
CA ARG A 458 -23.30 26.78 -19.71
C ARG A 458 -23.25 25.77 -20.87
N LYS A 459 -22.66 24.61 -20.65
CA LYS A 459 -22.72 23.45 -21.56
C LYS A 459 -23.25 22.25 -20.78
N ASN A 460 -24.52 21.96 -21.07
CA ASN A 460 -25.27 20.73 -20.83
C ASN A 460 -24.81 19.81 -19.69
N LYS A 461 -25.41 20.00 -18.51
CA LYS A 461 -25.66 18.92 -17.54
C LYS A 461 -26.63 17.90 -18.14
N LYS A 462 -26.13 17.01 -18.99
CA LYS A 462 -26.75 15.70 -19.24
C LYS A 462 -25.63 14.69 -19.44
N ASN A 463 -25.48 13.83 -18.44
CA ASN A 463 -24.79 12.53 -18.36
C ASN A 463 -23.65 12.51 -17.35
N GLY A 464 -23.78 11.62 -16.35
CA GLY A 464 -22.70 11.25 -15.42
C GLY A 464 -23.03 11.27 -13.93
N ALA A 465 -24.26 10.93 -13.54
CA ALA A 465 -24.51 10.48 -12.17
C ALA A 465 -24.22 8.97 -12.10
N ALA A 466 -23.03 8.61 -11.62
CA ALA A 466 -22.73 7.26 -11.15
C ALA A 466 -21.68 7.35 -10.01
N GLY A 467 -22.13 7.05 -8.79
CA GLY A 467 -21.28 6.45 -7.76
C GLY A 467 -20.43 7.36 -6.85
N ASN A 468 -21.02 8.37 -6.21
CA ASN A 468 -20.42 8.94 -4.99
C ASN A 468 -20.79 8.07 -3.77
N GLY A 469 -19.93 7.12 -3.43
CA GLY A 469 -19.89 6.53 -2.09
C GLY A 469 -19.25 7.53 -1.11
N ALA A 470 -20.00 7.96 -0.10
CA ALA A 470 -19.58 8.95 0.88
C ALA A 470 -18.28 8.54 1.61
N PHE A 471 -17.22 9.32 1.42
CA PHE A 471 -16.00 9.28 2.22
C PHE A 471 -16.09 10.34 3.33
N TYR A 472 -16.19 9.91 4.58
CA TYR A 472 -16.09 10.80 5.74
C TYR A 472 -14.64 11.30 5.92
N PRO A 473 -14.40 12.60 6.20
CA PRO A 473 -13.05 13.14 6.32
C PRO A 473 -12.44 12.86 7.70
N TYR A 474 -11.35 12.09 7.75
CA TYR A 474 -10.50 11.96 8.93
C TYR A 474 -9.59 13.19 9.12
N MET A 475 -9.48 13.67 10.37
CA MET A 475 -8.49 14.63 10.87
C MET A 475 -7.35 13.88 11.58
N PRO A 476 -6.07 14.13 11.28
CA PRO A 476 -4.97 13.56 12.06
C PRO A 476 -4.60 14.46 13.25
N PRO A 477 -4.32 13.91 14.45
CA PRO A 477 -3.63 14.63 15.50
C PRO A 477 -2.11 14.65 15.28
N ASP A 478 -1.47 15.68 15.81
CA ASP A 478 -0.04 15.99 15.69
C ASP A 478 0.89 14.81 15.99
N SER A 479 1.77 14.51 15.03
CA SER A 479 2.75 13.44 15.13
C SER A 479 4.11 13.96 15.61
N GLY A 480 4.38 13.82 16.91
CA GLY A 480 5.73 13.74 17.45
C GLY A 480 6.18 12.27 17.53
N ASN A 481 6.77 11.74 16.46
CA ASN A 481 7.73 10.62 16.56
C ASN A 481 8.52 10.47 15.24
N THR A 482 9.74 10.99 15.21
CA THR A 482 10.61 11.13 14.02
C THR A 482 11.42 9.88 13.68
N LYS A 483 11.54 8.89 14.57
CA LYS A 483 12.53 7.81 14.42
C LYS A 483 12.16 6.68 13.45
N LEU A 484 10.87 6.44 13.17
CA LEU A 484 10.44 5.47 12.15
C LEU A 484 10.54 6.04 10.72
N HIS A 485 10.58 7.38 10.61
CA HIS A 485 10.70 8.09 9.32
C HIS A 485 12.12 8.02 8.76
N ASP A 486 13.15 8.01 9.63
CA ASP A 486 14.55 8.01 9.20
C ASP A 486 15.05 6.61 8.75
N TYR A 487 14.48 5.52 9.28
CA TYR A 487 14.83 4.15 8.86
C TYR A 487 14.34 3.79 7.44
N LEU A 488 13.23 4.39 7.00
CA LEU A 488 12.73 4.18 5.63
C LEU A 488 13.44 5.06 4.59
N ILE A 489 14.17 6.09 5.03
CA ILE A 489 14.99 6.95 4.15
C ILE A 489 16.36 6.32 3.89
N SER A 490 16.96 5.65 4.88
CA SER A 490 18.28 5.02 4.70
C SER A 490 18.24 3.86 3.70
N GLN A 491 17.13 3.12 3.61
CA GLN A 491 16.96 2.01 2.65
C GLN A 491 16.89 2.46 1.17
N THR A 492 16.73 3.75 0.89
CA THR A 492 16.73 4.29 -0.48
C THR A 492 18.08 4.86 -0.91
N GLN A 493 19.02 5.08 0.01
CA GLN A 493 20.38 5.54 -0.34
C GLN A 493 21.29 4.37 -0.74
N ASP A 494 21.05 3.16 -0.21
CA ASP A 494 21.87 1.98 -0.50
C ASP A 494 21.57 1.32 -1.88
N THR A 495 20.65 1.89 -2.67
CA THR A 495 20.35 1.45 -4.05
C THR A 495 20.86 2.41 -5.13
N GLU A 496 21.58 3.48 -4.76
CA GLU A 496 22.15 4.44 -5.74
C GLU A 496 23.65 4.23 -6.02
N ASP A 497 24.32 3.28 -5.35
CA ASP A 497 25.74 2.92 -5.59
C ASP A 497 25.92 1.45 -6.07
N ALA A 498 24.98 0.92 -6.87
CA ALA A 498 25.14 -0.37 -7.57
C ALA A 498 24.55 -0.36 -8.98
#